data_AF-A0A958XU42-F1
#
_entry.id   AF-A0A958XU42-F1
#
_cell.length_a   1.000
_cell.length_b   1.000
_cell.length_c   1.000
_cell.angle_alpha   90.00
_cell.angle_beta   90.00
_cell.angle_gamma   90.00
#
_symmetry.space_group_name_H-M   'P 1'
#
loop_
_entity.id
_entity.type
_entity.pdbx_description
1 polymer ?
#
loop_
_entity_poly.entity_id
_entity_poly.type
_entity_poly.pdbx_seq_one_letter_code
_entity_poly.pdbx_strand_id
1 'polypeptide(L)'
;YYSMLNESYMRPFSEQTAYLIDQEVKAMIDEQYERAKALLREKRKELDALAKALLEKEVLHRRDLERIIGKRPFADPTPGESASVPEVEPSQRDDEE
;
A
#
# COMPACT_ATOMS: atom_id res chain seq x y z
N TYR A 1 -23.00 6.31 -12.99
CA TYR A 1 -22.44 4.95 -12.90
C TYR A 1 -21.99 4.59 -11.48
N TYR A 2 -21.40 5.50 -10.69
CA TYR A 2 -21.07 5.26 -9.26
C TYR A 2 -22.22 5.44 -8.25
N SER A 3 -23.47 5.14 -8.61
CA SER A 3 -24.63 5.27 -7.70
C SER A 3 -25.46 3.99 -7.54
N MET A 4 -25.17 2.91 -8.28
CA MET A 4 -26.00 1.70 -8.31
C MET A 4 -25.32 0.44 -7.75
N LEU A 5 -24.16 0.55 -7.10
CA LEU A 5 -23.45 -0.57 -6.47
C LEU A 5 -23.41 -0.49 -4.93
N ASN A 6 -24.09 0.49 -4.33
CA ASN A 6 -23.94 0.79 -2.90
C ASN A 6 -25.26 1.04 -2.17
N GLU A 7 -26.39 0.56 -2.71
CA GLU A 7 -27.72 0.80 -2.11
C GLU A 7 -28.11 -0.23 -1.03
N SER A 8 -27.22 -1.18 -0.70
CA SER A 8 -27.52 -2.24 0.28
C SER A 8 -26.48 -2.44 1.38
N TYR A 9 -25.40 -1.64 1.42
CA TYR A 9 -24.49 -1.63 2.57
C TYR A 9 -24.79 -0.39 3.42
N MET A 10 -25.97 -0.39 4.05
CA MET A 10 -26.23 0.50 5.19
C MET A 10 -25.16 0.18 6.23
N ARG A 11 -24.13 1.01 6.32
CA ARG A 11 -23.04 0.87 7.30
C ARG A 11 -23.70 0.69 8.67
N PRO A 12 -23.59 -0.48 9.33
CA PRO A 12 -24.42 -0.84 10.48
C PRO A 12 -23.89 -0.18 11.76
N PHE A 13 -23.71 1.14 11.71
CA PHE A 13 -23.15 1.93 12.79
C PHE A 13 -23.67 3.37 12.74
N SER A 14 -23.72 4.02 13.90
CA SER A 14 -24.25 5.37 14.04
C SER A 14 -23.44 6.39 13.22
N GLU A 15 -24.04 7.55 12.88
CA GLU A 15 -23.29 8.65 12.24
C GLU A 15 -22.07 9.08 13.07
N GLN A 16 -22.19 9.05 14.40
CA GLN A 16 -21.08 9.34 15.30
C GLN A 16 -19.94 8.32 15.15
N THR A 17 -20.27 7.03 15.03
CA THR A 17 -19.27 5.97 14.78
C THR A 17 -18.65 6.12 13.39
N ALA A 18 -19.44 6.47 12.37
CA ALA A 18 -18.93 6.71 11.02
C ALA A 18 -17.92 7.86 11.00
N TYR A 19 -18.23 8.96 11.69
CA TYR A 19 -17.34 10.10 11.83
C TYR A 19 -16.02 9.73 12.51
N LEU A 20 -16.06 8.93 13.58
CA LEU A 20 -14.86 8.45 14.26
C LEU A 20 -13.99 7.56 13.36
N ILE A 21 -14.61 6.69 12.56
CA ILE A 21 -13.89 5.84 11.60
C ILE A 21 -13.18 6.72 10.56
N ASP A 22 -13.88 7.67 9.96
CA ASP A 22 -13.29 8.54 8.92
C ASP A 22 -12.13 9.38 9.48
N GLN A 23 -12.22 9.82 10.75
CA GLN A 23 -11.11 10.50 11.43
C GLN A 23 -9.89 9.60 11.60
N GLU A 24 -10.09 8.37 12.08
CA GLU A 24 -8.98 7.43 12.34
C GLU A 24 -8.30 7.00 11.04
N VAL A 25 -9.09 6.74 9.99
CA VAL A 25 -8.57 6.43 8.65
C VAL A 25 -7.70 7.57 8.14
N LYS A 26 -8.16 8.82 8.28
CA LYS A 26 -7.36 9.98 7.89
C LYS A 26 -6.06 10.06 8.68
N ALA A 27 -6.11 9.90 10.00
CA ALA A 27 -4.92 9.92 10.85
C ALA A 27 -3.90 8.85 10.45
N MET A 28 -4.37 7.63 10.17
CA MET A 28 -3.53 6.52 9.71
C MET A 28 -2.84 6.84 8.37
N ILE A 29 -3.59 7.39 7.40
CA ILE A 29 -3.04 7.77 6.10
C ILE A 29 -1.98 8.87 6.27
N ASP A 30 -2.28 9.90 7.06
CA ASP A 30 -1.37 11.02 7.31
C ASP A 30 -0.06 10.53 7.98
N GLU A 31 -0.15 9.61 8.94
CA GLU A 31 1.01 8.99 9.58
C GLU A 31 1.87 8.21 8.59
N GLN A 32 1.26 7.32 7.80
CA GLN A 32 2.02 6.51 6.83
C GLN A 32 2.63 7.38 5.72
N TYR A 33 1.95 8.46 5.34
CA TYR A 33 2.47 9.44 4.38
C TYR A 33 3.73 10.14 4.90
N GLU A 34 3.71 10.64 6.13
CA GLU A 34 4.89 11.29 6.71
C GLU A 34 6.01 10.27 6.99
N ARG A 35 5.68 9.04 7.38
CA ARG A 35 6.66 7.94 7.48
C ARG A 35 7.33 7.64 6.15
N ALA A 36 6.57 7.54 5.06
CA ALA A 36 7.11 7.29 3.73
C ALA A 36 8.01 8.45 3.27
N LYS A 37 7.60 9.70 3.50
CA LYS A 37 8.45 10.88 3.25
C LYS A 37 9.73 10.86 4.06
N ALA A 38 9.66 10.54 5.34
CA ALA A 38 10.83 10.46 6.21
C ALA A 38 11.83 9.43 5.68
N LEU A 39 11.35 8.24 5.29
CA LEU A 39 12.16 7.20 4.68
C LEU A 39 12.84 7.68 3.39
N LEU A 40 12.10 8.33 2.49
CA LEU A 40 12.65 8.87 1.24
C LEU A 40 13.65 10.01 1.46
N ARG A 41 13.45 10.82 2.50
CA ARG A 41 14.40 11.86 2.92
C ARG A 41 15.67 11.28 3.52
N GLU A 42 15.55 10.24 4.35
CA GLU A 42 16.71 9.55 4.92
C GLU A 42 17.56 8.89 3.82
N LYS A 43 16.91 8.22 2.87
CA LYS A 43 17.54 7.54 1.73
C LYS A 43 17.67 8.43 0.48
N ARG A 44 17.86 9.74 0.68
CA ARG A 44 17.84 10.72 -0.42
C ARG A 44 18.95 10.48 -1.43
N LYS A 45 20.14 10.06 -0.97
CA LYS A 45 21.30 9.78 -1.83
C LYS A 45 21.02 8.62 -2.78
N GLU A 46 20.45 7.54 -2.25
CA GLU A 46 20.04 6.36 -3.00
C GLU A 46 18.94 6.70 -4.01
N LEU A 47 17.96 7.50 -3.60
CA LEU A 47 16.89 7.99 -4.48
C LEU A 47 17.43 8.81 -5.64
N ASP A 48 18.33 9.76 -5.37
CA ASP A 48 18.93 10.61 -6.40
C ASP A 48 19.82 9.78 -7.37
N ALA A 49 20.51 8.75 -6.87
CA ALA A 49 21.27 7.82 -7.70
C ALA A 49 20.35 7.00 -8.63
N LEU A 50 19.21 6.53 -8.11
CA LEU A 50 18.20 5.80 -8.88
C LEU A 50 17.57 6.69 -9.97
N ALA A 51 17.25 7.93 -9.63
CA ALA A 51 16.70 8.90 -10.57
C ALA A 51 17.67 9.18 -11.73
N LYS A 52 18.97 9.35 -11.44
CA LYS A 52 20.01 9.50 -12.48
C LYS A 52 20.11 8.26 -13.36
N ALA A 53 20.10 7.07 -12.77
CA ALA A 53 20.16 5.82 -13.52
C ALA A 53 18.95 5.64 -14.46
N LEU A 54 17.76 6.10 -14.05
CA LEU A 54 16.55 6.10 -14.89
C LEU A 54 16.63 7.09 -16.06
N LEU A 55 17.34 8.20 -15.89
CA LEU A 55 17.59 9.15 -16.99
C LEU A 55 18.54 8.56 -18.05
N GLU A 56 19.50 7.73 -17.63
CA GLU A 56 20.42 7.04 -18.54
C GLU A 56 19.80 5.79 -19.18
N LYS A 57 18.98 5.05 -18.42
CA LYS A 57 18.35 3.80 -18.82
C LYS A 57 16.88 3.78 -18.39
N GLU A 58 15.98 3.80 -19.38
CA GLU A 58 14.52 3.87 -19.16
C GLU A 58 13.96 2.74 -18.28
N VAL A 59 14.62 1.56 -18.29
CA VAL A 59 14.18 0.38 -17.54
C VAL A 59 15.31 -0.17 -16.67
N LEU A 60 15.14 -0.14 -15.35
CA LEU A 60 16.04 -0.76 -14.39
C LEU A 60 15.53 -2.14 -13.96
N HIS A 61 16.41 -3.14 -13.95
CA HIS A 61 16.11 -4.48 -13.46
C HIS A 61 16.64 -4.67 -12.03
N ARG A 62 16.25 -5.77 -11.37
CA ARG A 62 16.69 -6.12 -10.02
C ARG A 62 18.21 -6.04 -9.82
N ARG A 63 19.00 -6.51 -10.79
CA ARG A 63 20.48 -6.43 -10.75
C ARG A 63 21.00 -4.98 -10.76
N ASP A 64 20.30 -4.09 -11.46
CA ASP A 64 20.65 -2.67 -11.50
C ASP A 64 20.37 -2.01 -10.15
N LEU A 65 19.26 -2.36 -9.49
CA LEU A 65 18.94 -1.89 -8.14
C LEU A 65 19.99 -2.37 -7.12
N GLU A 66 20.34 -3.66 -7.15
CA GLU A 66 21.36 -4.20 -6.24
C GLU A 66 22.72 -3.52 -6.40
N ARG A 67 23.05 -3.05 -7.61
CA ARG A 67 24.26 -2.25 -7.89
C ARG A 67 24.18 -0.82 -7.35
N ILE A 68 23.01 -0.19 -7.39
CA ILE A 68 22.82 1.22 -7.01
C ILE A 68 22.61 1.38 -5.50
N ILE A 69 21.76 0.54 -4.90
CA ILE A 69 21.33 0.67 -3.50
C ILE A 69 21.75 -0.51 -2.62
N GLY A 70 22.42 -1.52 -3.18
CA GLY A 70 22.86 -2.71 -2.47
C GLY A 70 21.82 -3.82 -2.40
N LYS A 71 22.19 -4.94 -1.76
CA LYS A 71 21.29 -6.08 -1.56
C LYS A 71 20.20 -5.74 -0.55
N ARG A 72 19.01 -6.29 -0.77
CA ARG A 72 17.90 -6.18 0.17
C ARG A 72 18.30 -6.79 1.53
N PRO A 73 18.12 -6.06 2.64
CA PRO A 73 18.48 -6.56 3.98
C PRO A 73 17.44 -7.54 4.57
N PHE A 74 16.37 -7.85 3.83
CA PHE A 74 15.31 -8.77 4.22
C PHE A 74 15.30 -9.97 3.29
N ALA A 75 14.85 -11.12 3.80
CA ALA A 75 14.67 -12.33 2.99
C ALA A 75 13.84 -12.03 1.74
N ASP A 76 14.20 -12.67 0.64
CA ASP A 76 13.38 -12.61 -0.56
C ASP A 76 12.01 -13.23 -0.26
N PRO A 77 10.91 -12.57 -0.66
CA PRO A 77 9.58 -13.15 -0.50
C PRO A 77 9.56 -14.48 -1.25
N THR A 78 9.07 -15.52 -0.59
CA THR A 78 8.92 -16.81 -1.28
C THR A 78 7.92 -16.65 -2.44
N PRO A 79 8.08 -17.36 -3.57
CA PRO A 79 7.09 -17.34 -4.65
C PRO A 79 5.72 -17.77 -4.11
N GLY A 80 4.83 -16.81 -3.85
CA GLY A 80 3.54 -17.00 -3.16
C GLY A 80 3.24 -15.95 -2.09
N GLU A 81 4.25 -15.26 -1.55
CA GLU A 81 4.13 -14.17 -0.56
C GLU A 81 4.23 -12.78 -1.21
N SER A 82 3.72 -12.60 -2.43
CA SER A 82 3.51 -11.24 -2.93
C SER A 82 2.51 -10.58 -1.99
N ALA A 83 3.01 -9.67 -1.14
CA ALA A 83 2.32 -8.83 -0.16
C ALA A 83 0.84 -9.16 -0.05
N SER A 84 0.43 -9.80 1.04
CA SER A 84 -0.96 -10.00 1.42
C SER A 84 -1.73 -8.68 1.31
N VAL A 85 -2.22 -8.39 0.11
CA VAL A 85 -3.47 -7.66 -0.06
C VAL A 85 -4.43 -8.52 0.74
N PRO A 86 -5.08 -8.00 1.79
CA PRO A 86 -6.11 -8.77 2.46
C PRO A 86 -7.10 -9.17 1.36
N GLU A 87 -7.07 -10.44 0.99
CA GLU A 87 -8.10 -11.06 0.18
C GLU A 87 -9.34 -10.97 1.07
N VAL A 88 -10.15 -9.93 0.82
CA VAL A 88 -11.43 -9.78 1.50
C VAL A 88 -12.25 -10.97 1.02
N GLU A 89 -12.25 -12.04 1.79
CA GLU A 89 -13.02 -13.22 1.45
C GLU A 89 -14.48 -12.80 1.21
N PRO A 90 -15.09 -13.16 0.07
CA PRO A 90 -16.51 -13.00 -0.08
C PRO A 90 -17.16 -13.85 1.01
N SER A 91 -17.70 -13.17 2.03
CA SER A 91 -18.35 -13.80 3.19
C SER A 91 -19.30 -14.89 2.69
N GLN A 92 -19.00 -16.11 3.12
CA GLN A 92 -19.69 -17.31 2.70
C GLN A 92 -21.19 -17.18 2.96
N ARG A 93 -21.95 -17.65 1.97
CA ARG A 93 -23.40 -17.79 2.02
C ARG A 93 -23.73 -18.78 3.12
N ASP A 94 -24.37 -18.30 4.19
CA ASP A 94 -25.21 -19.16 5.01
C ASP A 94 -26.60 -19.14 4.37
N ASP A 95 -26.72 -19.92 3.28
CA ASP A 95 -27.99 -20.43 2.78
C ASP A 95 -28.45 -21.49 3.79
N GLU A 96 -29.34 -21.18 4.74
CA GLU A 96 -30.12 -22.19 5.45
C GLU A 96 -31.42 -21.61 6.05
N GLU A 97 -32.53 -21.99 5.39
CA GLU A 97 -33.98 -21.92 5.69
C GLU A 97 -34.65 -20.63 6.21
#